data_AF-A0A7X0H1W0-F1
#
_entry.id   AF-A0A7X0H1W0-F1
#
_cell.length_a   1.000
_cell.length_b   1.000
_cell.length_c   1.000
_cell.angle_alpha   90.00
_cell.angle_beta   90.00
_cell.angle_gamma   90.00
#
_symmetry.space_group_name_H-M   'P 1'
#
loop_
_entity.id
_entity.type
_entity.pdbx_description
1 polymer ?
#
loop_
_entity_poly.entity_id
_entity_poly.type
_entity_poly.pdbx_seq_one_letter_code
_entity_poly.pdbx_strand_id
1 'polypeptide(L)'
;MDDTSVGPDPTGPDAGATFYHGTRADLGVGDLLAAGWTGNYAAGKPLSWIYFSAALESAIWGCELAAGDGPERIYIVEPTGDWFDDPNLTDQKFPGNPTRSYRSRSPLRIVGEVQSWTPHAPEVLQAMKDGLAKLKAEGKDVIID
;
A
#
# COMPACT_ATOMS: atom_id res chain seq x y z
N MET A 1 37.24 13.29 4.53
CA MET A 1 36.04 13.45 5.37
C MET A 1 34.94 13.74 4.38
N ASP A 2 34.30 12.69 3.89
CA ASP A 2 33.29 12.81 2.85
C ASP A 2 32.03 13.39 3.49
N ASP A 3 31.78 14.65 3.17
CA ASP A 3 30.51 15.33 3.41
C ASP A 3 29.51 14.81 2.39
N THR A 4 29.00 13.60 2.62
CA THR A 4 27.73 13.20 2.01
C THR A 4 26.67 13.99 2.74
N SER A 5 26.32 15.16 2.19
CA SER A 5 25.12 15.88 2.58
C SER A 5 23.92 14.97 2.29
N VAL A 6 23.54 14.16 3.28
CA VAL A 6 22.28 13.44 3.28
C VAL A 6 21.22 14.54 3.19
N GLY A 7 20.40 14.50 2.14
CA GLY A 7 19.25 15.40 2.04
C GLY A 7 18.38 15.29 3.30
N PRO A 8 17.44 16.23 3.51
CA PRO A 8 16.54 16.13 4.66
C PRO A 8 15.87 14.74 4.66
N ASP A 9 15.73 14.16 5.86
CA ASP A 9 15.04 12.89 6.03
C ASP A 9 13.63 12.98 5.42
N PRO A 10 13.15 11.93 4.72
CA PRO A 10 11.80 11.88 4.19
C PRO A 10 10.76 12.27 5.25
N THR A 11 9.79 13.10 4.88
CA THR A 11 8.76 13.59 5.80
C THR A 11 7.35 13.37 5.28
N GLY A 12 6.40 13.25 6.21
CA GLY A 12 4.98 13.09 5.94
C GLY A 12 4.19 12.80 7.22
N PRO A 13 2.87 12.58 7.10
CA PRO A 13 2.02 12.26 8.24
C PRO A 13 2.48 11.00 8.97
N ASP A 14 2.27 10.93 10.29
CA ASP A 14 2.67 9.79 11.13
C ASP A 14 4.17 9.43 11.03
N ALA A 15 5.04 10.43 10.78
CA ALA A 15 6.48 10.26 10.84
C ALA A 15 6.92 9.57 12.15
N GLY A 16 7.70 8.50 12.02
CA GLY A 16 8.14 7.64 13.12
C GLY A 16 7.22 6.45 13.43
N ALA A 17 6.08 6.31 12.76
CA ALA A 17 5.26 5.10 12.84
C ALA A 17 5.89 3.93 12.06
N THR A 18 5.48 2.71 12.42
CA THR A 18 5.71 1.54 11.57
C THR A 18 4.73 1.55 10.42
N PHE A 19 5.25 1.45 9.19
CA PHE A 19 4.45 1.39 7.97
C PHE A 19 4.42 -0.01 7.38
N TYR A 20 3.31 -0.33 6.72
CA TYR A 20 3.02 -1.63 6.15
C TYR A 20 2.58 -1.52 4.69
N HIS A 21 3.02 -2.49 3.88
CA HIS A 21 2.57 -2.67 2.50
C HIS A 21 2.08 -4.10 2.29
N GLY A 22 0.79 -4.26 1.97
CA GLY A 22 0.21 -5.55 1.62
C GLY A 22 0.30 -5.82 0.11
N THR A 23 0.82 -6.99 -0.28
CA THR A 23 0.96 -7.40 -1.69
C THR A 23 1.01 -8.93 -1.81
N ARG A 24 1.10 -9.43 -3.04
CA ARG A 24 1.45 -10.82 -3.37
C ARG A 24 2.84 -10.94 -4.02
N ALA A 25 3.59 -9.84 -4.12
CA ALA A 25 4.95 -9.82 -4.64
C ALA A 25 5.93 -10.49 -3.67
N ASP A 26 6.82 -11.34 -4.20
CA ASP A 26 7.87 -12.01 -3.45
C ASP A 26 9.12 -11.12 -3.39
N LEU A 27 9.37 -10.50 -2.24
CA LEU A 27 10.42 -9.50 -1.98
C LEU A 27 11.17 -9.87 -0.70
N GLY A 28 12.45 -9.51 -0.66
CA GLY A 28 13.31 -9.64 0.51
C GLY A 28 13.58 -8.31 1.21
N VAL A 29 14.07 -8.39 2.44
CA VAL A 29 14.60 -7.21 3.15
C VAL A 29 15.73 -6.58 2.35
N GLY A 30 15.68 -5.26 2.20
CA GLY A 30 16.60 -4.47 1.38
C GLY A 30 16.09 -4.14 -0.02
N ASP A 31 15.08 -4.87 -0.52
CA ASP A 31 14.48 -4.58 -1.81
C ASP A 31 13.74 -3.23 -1.81
N LEU A 32 13.65 -2.63 -3.01
CA LEU A 32 12.91 -1.41 -3.25
C LEU A 32 11.64 -1.71 -4.05
N LEU A 33 10.49 -1.32 -3.52
CA LEU A 33 9.19 -1.45 -4.15
C LEU A 33 8.71 -0.09 -4.67
N ALA A 34 8.61 0.03 -5.99
CA ALA A 34 8.24 1.29 -6.65
C ALA A 34 6.83 1.22 -7.25
N ALA A 35 6.26 2.41 -7.51
CA ALA A 35 5.05 2.55 -8.31
C ALA A 35 5.23 1.91 -9.70
N GLY A 36 4.16 1.39 -10.28
CA GLY A 36 4.19 0.77 -11.61
C GLY A 36 4.86 -0.60 -11.70
N TRP A 37 5.25 -1.22 -10.57
CA TRP A 37 5.68 -2.62 -10.57
C TRP A 37 4.50 -3.54 -10.97
N THR A 38 4.72 -4.35 -12.00
CA THR A 38 3.68 -5.10 -12.73
C THR A 38 2.96 -6.18 -11.93
N GLY A 39 3.47 -6.54 -10.74
CA GLY A 39 2.94 -7.64 -9.92
C GLY A 39 1.52 -7.45 -9.39
N ASN A 40 1.06 -6.21 -9.21
CA ASN A 40 -0.27 -5.91 -8.64
C ASN A 40 -1.36 -5.59 -9.68
N TYR A 41 -1.04 -5.52 -10.98
CA TYR A 41 -1.98 -5.04 -12.00
C TYR A 41 -2.27 -6.07 -13.08
N ALA A 42 -3.37 -6.80 -12.91
CA ALA A 42 -4.05 -7.41 -14.03
C ALA A 42 -4.66 -6.31 -14.91
N ALA A 43 -3.98 -6.00 -16.03
CA ALA A 43 -4.50 -5.25 -17.19
C ALA A 43 -4.86 -3.76 -16.99
N GLY A 44 -4.06 -2.98 -16.25
CA GLY A 44 -4.26 -1.54 -16.05
C GLY A 44 -3.05 -0.67 -16.42
N LYS A 45 -3.23 0.66 -16.47
CA LYS A 45 -2.12 1.62 -16.57
C LYS A 45 -1.26 1.53 -15.30
N PRO A 46 0.07 1.66 -15.38
CA PRO A 46 0.90 1.75 -14.19
C PRO A 46 0.48 2.98 -13.38
N LEU A 47 0.29 2.81 -12.07
CA LEU A 47 0.04 3.93 -11.17
C LEU A 47 1.32 4.76 -10.99
N SER A 48 1.12 6.05 -10.75
CA SER A 48 2.17 7.02 -10.45
C SER A 48 2.64 6.97 -8.99
N TRP A 49 1.93 6.22 -8.13
CA TRP A 49 2.20 6.14 -6.70
C TRP A 49 2.30 4.70 -6.17
N ILE A 50 3.10 4.53 -5.14
CA ILE A 50 3.12 3.34 -4.28
C ILE A 50 2.38 3.65 -2.98
N TYR A 51 1.57 2.71 -2.51
CA TYR A 51 0.63 2.89 -1.41
C TYR A 51 1.05 2.07 -0.20
N PHE A 52 0.86 2.60 1.00
CA PHE A 52 1.20 1.93 2.26
C PHE A 52 0.38 2.53 3.40
N SER A 53 0.44 1.93 4.60
CA SER A 53 -0.36 2.40 5.72
C SER A 53 0.36 2.24 7.05
N ALA A 54 0.06 3.11 8.02
CA ALA A 54 0.48 2.92 9.41
C ALA A 54 -0.50 2.05 10.23
N ALA A 55 -1.56 1.55 9.60
CA ALA A 55 -2.49 0.58 10.18
C ALA A 55 -2.30 -0.79 9.52
N LEU A 56 -2.04 -1.83 10.33
CA LEU A 56 -1.87 -3.20 9.84
C LEU A 56 -3.13 -3.70 9.12
N GLU A 57 -4.31 -3.37 9.64
CA GLU A 57 -5.62 -3.69 9.05
C GLU A 57 -5.74 -3.26 7.57
N SER A 58 -5.27 -2.06 7.24
CA SER A 58 -5.27 -1.55 5.86
C SER A 58 -4.34 -2.38 4.96
N ALA A 59 -3.21 -2.85 5.49
CA ALA A 59 -2.28 -3.70 4.75
C ALA A 59 -2.79 -5.14 4.59
N ILE A 60 -3.58 -5.66 5.52
CA ILE A 60 -4.28 -6.95 5.38
C ILE A 60 -5.22 -6.89 4.17
N TRP A 61 -6.05 -5.84 4.08
CA TRP A 61 -6.86 -5.61 2.88
C TRP A 61 -6.01 -5.50 1.62
N GLY A 62 -4.87 -4.81 1.69
CA GLY A 62 -3.93 -4.65 0.59
C GLY A 62 -3.44 -5.99 0.02
N CYS A 63 -3.00 -6.93 0.86
CA CYS A 63 -2.52 -8.22 0.37
C CYS A 63 -3.66 -9.13 -0.10
N GLU A 64 -4.78 -9.17 0.62
CA GLU A 64 -5.92 -10.04 0.27
C GLU A 64 -6.58 -9.63 -1.06
N LEU A 65 -6.61 -8.33 -1.37
CA LEU A 65 -7.18 -7.77 -2.60
C LEU A 65 -6.18 -7.59 -3.75
N ALA A 66 -4.87 -7.76 -3.51
CA ALA A 66 -3.85 -7.61 -4.55
C ALA A 66 -4.09 -8.55 -5.75
N ALA A 67 -3.67 -8.18 -6.96
CA ALA A 67 -3.74 -9.11 -8.08
C ALA A 67 -2.69 -10.23 -7.95
N GLY A 68 -2.92 -11.34 -8.66
CA GLY A 68 -1.99 -12.46 -8.76
C GLY A 68 -2.30 -13.63 -7.82
N ASP A 69 -1.64 -14.75 -8.09
CA ASP A 69 -1.87 -16.04 -7.40
C ASP A 69 -0.75 -16.36 -6.38
N GLY A 70 0.17 -15.42 -6.16
CA GLY A 70 1.24 -15.55 -5.18
C GLY A 70 0.71 -15.54 -3.74
N PRO A 71 1.53 -15.99 -2.77
CA PRO A 71 1.18 -15.88 -1.35
C PRO A 71 0.92 -14.43 -0.95
N GLU A 72 -0.08 -14.23 -0.09
CA GLU A 72 -0.30 -12.94 0.56
C GLU A 72 0.87 -12.62 1.48
N ARG A 73 1.36 -11.38 1.41
CA ARG A 73 2.49 -10.90 2.19
C ARG A 73 2.24 -9.49 2.67
N ILE A 74 2.70 -9.19 3.88
CA ILE A 74 2.67 -7.85 4.45
C ILE A 74 4.09 -7.48 4.84
N TYR A 75 4.65 -6.51 4.15
CA TYR A 75 5.99 -6.01 4.43
C TYR A 75 5.94 -4.83 5.38
N ILE A 76 6.93 -4.76 6.27
CA ILE A 76 7.27 -3.54 7.01
C ILE A 76 8.17 -2.71 6.10
N VAL A 77 7.82 -1.46 5.91
CA VAL A 77 8.43 -0.59 4.90
C VAL A 77 8.91 0.74 5.47
N GLU A 78 9.95 1.29 4.85
CA GLU A 78 10.40 2.66 5.05
C GLU A 78 10.26 3.45 3.74
N PRO A 79 9.59 4.61 3.75
CA PRO A 79 9.54 5.47 2.58
C PRO A 79 10.93 6.08 2.31
N THR A 80 11.40 6.01 1.06
CA THR A 80 12.70 6.61 0.68
C THR A 80 12.58 8.07 0.23
N GLY A 81 11.40 8.67 0.36
CA GLY A 81 11.11 10.07 0.06
C GLY A 81 9.74 10.45 0.63
N ASP A 82 9.38 11.72 0.50
CA ASP A 82 8.16 12.26 1.13
C ASP A 82 6.89 11.50 0.75
N TRP A 83 5.93 11.51 1.66
CA TRP A 83 4.65 10.84 1.49
C TRP A 83 3.48 11.70 1.95
N PHE A 84 2.30 11.34 1.46
CA PHE A 84 1.08 12.12 1.61
C PHE A 84 -0.09 11.19 1.92
N ASP A 85 -1.17 11.73 2.48
CA ASP A 85 -2.42 11.01 2.63
C ASP A 85 -2.90 10.44 1.29
N ASP A 86 -3.41 9.21 1.32
CA ASP A 86 -4.03 8.57 0.16
C ASP A 86 -5.43 9.18 -0.07
N PRO A 87 -5.66 9.91 -1.18
CA PRO A 87 -6.96 10.50 -1.47
C PRO A 87 -8.04 9.47 -1.78
N ASN A 88 -7.68 8.21 -2.07
CA ASN A 88 -8.66 7.14 -2.29
C ASN A 88 -9.34 6.69 -0.99
N LEU A 89 -8.75 7.00 0.16
CA LEU A 89 -9.22 6.56 1.48
C LEU A 89 -9.39 7.72 2.48
N THR A 90 -8.85 8.90 2.19
CA THR A 90 -8.92 10.11 3.02
C THR A 90 -10.07 11.00 2.59
N ASP A 91 -10.89 11.45 3.55
CA ASP A 91 -12.06 12.33 3.31
C ASP A 91 -13.11 11.77 2.33
N GLN A 92 -13.11 10.45 2.10
CA GLN A 92 -14.05 9.79 1.19
C GLN A 92 -15.36 9.41 1.89
N LYS A 93 -15.31 8.40 2.77
CA LYS A 93 -16.48 7.92 3.53
C LYS A 93 -16.58 8.56 4.92
N PHE A 94 -15.43 8.87 5.51
CA PHE A 94 -15.29 9.46 6.82
C PHE A 94 -14.29 10.63 6.74
N PRO A 95 -14.46 11.68 7.56
CA PRO A 95 -13.53 12.80 7.58
C PRO A 95 -12.12 12.38 8.06
N GLY A 96 -11.10 12.96 7.45
CA GLY A 96 -9.69 12.68 7.70
C GLY A 96 -9.22 11.34 7.14
N ASN A 97 -8.11 10.83 7.68
CA ASN A 97 -7.47 9.59 7.27
C ASN A 97 -7.53 8.51 8.38
N PRO A 98 -8.72 7.98 8.72
CA PRO A 98 -8.86 7.01 9.81
C PRO A 98 -8.16 5.68 9.53
N THR A 99 -7.95 5.34 8.25
CA THR A 99 -7.22 4.14 7.82
C THR A 99 -5.70 4.34 7.83
N ARG A 100 -5.23 5.57 8.08
CA ARG A 100 -3.82 5.95 8.10
C ARG A 100 -3.11 5.46 6.84
N SER A 101 -3.74 5.70 5.69
CA SER A 101 -3.27 5.23 4.38
C SER A 101 -2.58 6.36 3.63
N TYR A 102 -1.46 6.04 3.01
CA TYR A 102 -0.54 7.00 2.42
C TYR A 102 -0.10 6.55 1.04
N ARG A 103 0.50 7.50 0.32
CA ARG A 103 1.15 7.26 -0.96
C ARG A 103 2.45 8.03 -1.10
N SER A 104 3.40 7.47 -1.84
CA SER A 104 4.64 8.15 -2.25
C SER A 104 4.93 7.91 -3.73
N ARG A 105 5.68 8.82 -4.36
CA ARG A 105 6.27 8.59 -5.69
C ARG A 105 7.64 7.92 -5.59
N SER A 106 8.30 8.08 -4.46
CA SER A 106 9.57 7.42 -4.19
C SER A 106 9.30 5.95 -3.82
N PRO A 107 10.24 5.04 -4.09
CA PRO A 107 10.10 3.66 -3.67
C PRO A 107 9.96 3.51 -2.15
N LEU A 108 9.43 2.36 -1.74
CA LEU A 108 9.44 1.88 -0.37
C LEU A 108 10.58 0.88 -0.22
N ARG A 109 11.39 1.00 0.83
CA ARG A 109 12.37 -0.02 1.20
C ARG A 109 11.73 -1.06 2.09
N ILE A 110 11.91 -2.34 1.77
CA ILE A 110 11.50 -3.44 2.64
C ILE A 110 12.50 -3.54 3.80
N VAL A 111 12.01 -3.41 5.03
CA VAL A 111 12.85 -3.53 6.25
C VAL A 111 12.46 -4.74 7.11
N GLY A 112 11.34 -5.38 6.79
CA GLY A 112 10.90 -6.60 7.44
C GLY A 112 9.64 -7.17 6.80
N GLU A 113 9.16 -8.29 7.34
CA GLU A 113 7.91 -8.93 6.95
C GLU A 113 7.13 -9.28 8.21
N VAL A 114 5.82 -9.02 8.20
CA VAL A 114 4.91 -9.43 9.27
C VAL A 114 4.71 -10.94 9.16
N GLN A 115 5.16 -11.68 10.17
CA GLN A 115 5.17 -13.15 10.12
C GLN A 115 3.79 -13.80 10.32
N SER A 116 2.85 -13.09 10.93
CA SER A 116 1.51 -13.61 11.22
C SER A 116 0.50 -12.49 11.42
N TRP A 117 -0.71 -12.67 10.88
CA TRP A 117 -1.88 -11.83 11.11
C TRP A 117 -3.14 -12.69 11.08
N THR A 118 -4.26 -12.14 11.54
CA THR A 118 -5.56 -12.77 11.39
C THR A 118 -6.16 -12.29 10.06
N PRO A 119 -6.44 -13.17 9.09
CA PRO A 119 -7.08 -12.77 7.84
C PRO A 119 -8.56 -12.43 8.09
N HIS A 120 -9.17 -11.75 7.13
CA HIS A 120 -10.60 -11.55 7.14
C HIS A 120 -11.35 -12.87 7.01
N ALA A 121 -12.55 -12.91 7.58
CA ALA A 121 -13.45 -14.04 7.38
C ALA A 121 -13.71 -14.19 5.85
N PRO A 122 -13.75 -15.42 5.31
CA PRO A 122 -13.93 -15.64 3.86
C PRO A 122 -15.15 -14.92 3.29
N GLU A 123 -16.25 -14.87 4.04
CA GLU A 123 -17.48 -14.17 3.67
C GLU A 123 -17.31 -12.64 3.61
N VAL A 124 -16.47 -12.06 4.48
CA VAL A 124 -16.17 -10.62 4.49
C VAL A 124 -15.29 -10.25 3.30
N LEU A 125 -14.26 -11.06 3.04
CA LEU A 125 -13.39 -10.88 1.89
C LEU A 125 -14.16 -11.05 0.57
N GLN A 126 -15.03 -12.04 0.48
CA GLN A 126 -15.86 -12.25 -0.71
C GLN A 126 -16.82 -11.08 -0.94
N ALA A 127 -17.49 -10.59 0.10
CA ALA A 127 -18.39 -9.44 -0.01
C ALA A 127 -17.66 -8.18 -0.50
N MET A 128 -16.41 -7.96 -0.06
CA MET A 128 -15.58 -6.86 -0.55
C MET A 128 -15.21 -7.03 -2.02
N LYS A 129 -14.75 -8.22 -2.43
CA LYS A 129 -14.42 -8.55 -3.83
C LYS A 129 -15.63 -8.35 -4.75
N ASP A 130 -16.80 -8.78 -4.33
CA ASP A 130 -18.05 -8.61 -5.09
C ASP A 130 -18.43 -7.13 -5.22
N GLY A 131 -18.25 -6.35 -4.15
CA GLY A 131 -18.45 -4.89 -4.16
C GLY A 131 -17.52 -4.18 -5.15
N LEU A 132 -16.23 -4.51 -5.14
CA LEU A 132 -15.25 -3.97 -6.08
C LEU A 132 -15.56 -4.36 -7.52
N ALA A 133 -15.93 -5.62 -7.77
CA ALA A 133 -16.32 -6.10 -9.09
C ALA A 133 -17.55 -5.36 -9.63
N LYS A 134 -18.53 -5.07 -8.77
CA LYS A 134 -19.71 -4.28 -9.12
C LYS A 134 -19.34 -2.83 -9.47
N LEU A 135 -18.50 -2.18 -8.67
CA LEU A 135 -18.03 -0.81 -8.96
C LEU A 135 -17.33 -0.74 -10.31
N LYS A 136 -16.48 -1.73 -10.62
CA LYS A 136 -15.82 -1.86 -11.92
C LYS A 136 -16.79 -2.07 -13.08
N ALA A 137 -17.79 -2.94 -12.91
CA ALA A 137 -18.82 -3.16 -13.93
C ALA A 137 -19.65 -1.90 -14.20
N GLU A 138 -19.82 -1.03 -13.20
CA GLU A 138 -20.51 0.25 -13.30
C GLU A 138 -19.60 1.41 -13.77
N GLY A 139 -18.29 1.18 -13.95
CA GLY A 139 -17.31 2.21 -14.32
C GLY A 139 -17.07 3.26 -13.21
N LYS A 140 -17.29 2.88 -11.95
CA LYS A 140 -17.15 3.74 -10.76
C LYS A 140 -15.91 3.42 -9.94
N ASP A 141 -15.06 2.50 -10.39
CA ASP A 141 -13.75 2.16 -9.81
C ASP A 141 -12.69 3.23 -10.13
N VAL A 142 -13.00 4.48 -9.82
CA VAL A 142 -12.09 5.61 -10.06
C VAL A 142 -10.98 5.59 -9.01
N ILE A 143 -9.74 5.38 -9.46
CA ILE A 143 -8.54 5.55 -8.66
C ILE A 143 -8.00 6.97 -8.89
N ILE A 144 -7.83 7.71 -7.81
CA ILE A 144 -7.14 9.00 -7.82
C ILE A 144 -5.63 8.72 -7.79
N ASP A 145 -5.03 8.80 -8.99
CA ASP A 145 -3.59 8.76 -9.22
C ASP A 145 -2.99 10.17 -9.15
#